data_AF-A0A954WLV4-F1
#
_entry.id   AF-A0A954WLV4-F1
#
_cell.length_a   1.000
_cell.length_b   1.000
_cell.length_c   1.000
_cell.angle_alpha   90.00
_cell.angle_beta   90.00
_cell.angle_gamma   90.00
#
_symmetry.space_group_name_H-M   'P 1'
#
loop_
_entity.id
_entity.type
_entity.pdbx_description
1 polymer ?
#
loop_
_entity_poly.entity_id
_entity_poly.type
_entity_poly.pdbx_seq_one_letter_code
_entity_poly.pdbx_strand_id
1 'polypeptide(L)'
;MPGDSRFTPLRVFVWALVVTLLAQNLDASTFIELSHPEFAVAEVHDMSQDGSIVVGVLGKEEEDSRSSYELFSWTQDDGLTASPWESYGFTAAYNPKISPDGSAVSSGWAVLSPNHDVLEAPFNVLAIPNSARQAVGVSGAATIDGWLEELPSECQAEEAPICTGHVLVDNGFRFAARDISADGDSVAAIRVIWEINHNPIDASEAFILHKKDGEWSPERLGTLQGDYASWPTAISADGAAVAGIVMEDSELTSHDAFVWSHSDGFHRIVVDGRSSRANDVSDLGAYVVGFSSDESSWCCTAPTQMPDSARALIWSRYRGLSDLEFALRHWYGLDDDDFGGMVLTSASKVSGDGMTISGLGKTVDGKNVGWVVQLDHPLDAWIGDADLNGEFNSGDLVAVFQAKEYEDIFQGNSTWATGDWNGDGDFTTSDLVFAFQDGGYEKGLRPAAVPEPSAAWSRVWLMLMPVWSIRRRIVRSNSPEQIS
;
A
#
# COMPACT_ATOMS: atom_id res chain seq x y z
N MET A 1 -54.81 19.77 5.75
CA MET A 1 -54.25 19.51 4.42
C MET A 1 -52.82 19.10 4.61
N PRO A 2 -52.38 17.90 4.19
CA PRO A 2 -50.97 17.53 4.26
C PRO A 2 -50.20 18.26 3.16
N GLY A 3 -49.12 18.94 3.55
CA GLY A 3 -48.20 19.65 2.67
C GLY A 3 -47.17 18.69 2.09
N ASP A 4 -47.09 18.69 0.77
CA ASP A 4 -46.32 17.80 -0.09
C ASP A 4 -44.80 18.09 0.04
N SER A 5 -44.04 17.18 0.63
CA SER A 5 -42.58 17.20 0.69
C SER A 5 -42.02 16.39 -0.48
N ARG A 6 -41.91 17.02 -1.65
CA ARG A 6 -41.23 16.45 -2.83
C ARG A 6 -40.30 17.49 -3.45
N PHE A 7 -39.13 17.66 -2.86
CA PHE A 7 -38.01 18.38 -3.45
C PHE A 7 -36.67 17.81 -2.94
N THR A 8 -36.21 16.73 -3.56
CA THR A 8 -34.80 16.26 -3.49
C THR A 8 -34.45 15.30 -4.64
N PRO A 9 -34.43 15.75 -5.92
CA PRO A 9 -33.58 15.07 -6.91
C PRO A 9 -32.51 15.97 -7.55
N LEU A 10 -32.52 17.28 -7.28
CA LEU A 10 -31.63 18.22 -7.98
C LEU A 10 -30.18 18.23 -7.46
N ARG A 11 -29.92 17.79 -6.22
CA ARG A 11 -28.57 17.80 -5.63
C ARG A 11 -27.69 16.62 -6.08
N VAL A 12 -28.27 15.44 -6.28
CA VAL A 12 -27.54 14.25 -6.76
C VAL A 12 -27.10 14.46 -8.22
N PHE A 13 -27.95 15.09 -9.03
CA PHE A 13 -27.65 15.34 -10.45
C PHE A 13 -26.51 16.34 -10.70
N VAL A 14 -26.26 17.29 -9.78
CA VAL A 14 -25.18 18.26 -9.93
C VAL A 14 -23.83 17.66 -9.56
N TRP A 15 -23.78 16.75 -8.57
CA TRP A 15 -22.54 16.03 -8.23
C TRP A 15 -22.11 15.08 -9.35
N ALA A 16 -23.02 14.27 -9.89
CA ALA A 16 -22.72 13.38 -11.00
C ALA A 16 -22.21 14.15 -12.25
N LEU A 17 -22.80 15.31 -12.56
CA LEU A 17 -22.42 16.09 -13.74
C LEU A 17 -21.03 16.76 -13.60
N VAL A 18 -20.63 17.18 -12.39
CA VAL A 18 -19.31 17.78 -12.16
C VAL A 18 -18.20 16.73 -12.25
N VAL A 19 -18.45 15.51 -11.75
CA VAL A 19 -17.51 14.39 -11.87
C VAL A 19 -17.34 13.97 -13.34
N THR A 20 -18.42 13.86 -14.12
CA THR A 20 -18.32 13.47 -15.54
C THR A 20 -17.63 14.52 -16.44
N LEU A 21 -17.66 15.80 -16.07
CA LEU A 21 -16.99 16.87 -16.83
C LEU A 21 -15.50 16.98 -16.51
N LEU A 22 -15.07 16.61 -15.29
CA LEU A 22 -13.65 16.50 -14.93
C LEU A 22 -13.01 15.26 -15.57
N ALA A 23 -13.76 14.16 -15.73
CA ALA A 23 -13.29 12.93 -16.36
C ALA A 23 -12.99 13.01 -17.88
N GLN A 24 -13.10 14.18 -18.53
CA GLN A 24 -12.76 14.32 -19.96
C GLN A 24 -11.34 14.83 -20.22
N ASN A 25 -10.60 15.27 -19.19
CA ASN A 25 -9.15 15.52 -19.23
C ASN A 25 -8.45 14.49 -18.33
N LEU A 26 -8.40 13.23 -18.77
CA LEU A 26 -7.85 12.10 -18.02
C LEU A 26 -6.31 12.10 -17.90
N ASP A 27 -5.66 13.12 -18.44
CA ASP A 27 -4.20 13.16 -18.57
C ASP A 27 -3.53 13.98 -17.43
N ALA A 28 -4.31 14.45 -16.45
CA ALA A 28 -3.79 15.09 -15.25
C ALA A 28 -4.01 14.20 -14.02
N SER A 29 -3.04 14.23 -13.11
CA SER A 29 -3.18 13.58 -11.81
C SER A 29 -4.44 14.08 -11.09
N THR A 30 -5.28 13.15 -10.64
CA THR A 30 -6.59 13.47 -10.07
C THR A 30 -6.69 12.96 -8.65
N PHE A 31 -6.97 13.86 -7.71
CA PHE A 31 -7.25 13.54 -6.32
C PHE A 31 -8.75 13.53 -6.05
N ILE A 32 -9.24 12.48 -5.38
CA ILE A 32 -10.66 12.27 -5.11
C ILE A 32 -10.86 11.96 -3.64
N GLU A 33 -11.52 12.88 -2.94
CA GLU A 33 -12.05 12.63 -1.59
C GLU A 33 -13.27 11.69 -1.69
N LEU A 34 -13.22 10.58 -0.96
CA LEU A 34 -14.34 9.66 -0.81
C LEU A 34 -15.16 10.06 0.42
N SER A 35 -16.10 10.98 0.25
CA SER A 35 -17.06 11.35 1.29
C SER A 35 -18.49 11.06 0.89
N HIS A 36 -19.32 10.70 1.88
CA HIS A 36 -20.74 10.47 1.71
C HIS A 36 -21.52 11.30 2.73
N PRO A 37 -22.58 12.03 2.33
CA PRO A 37 -23.25 12.99 3.20
C PRO A 37 -23.93 12.38 4.43
N GLU A 38 -24.20 11.07 4.40
CA GLU A 38 -24.86 10.33 5.48
C GLU A 38 -23.90 9.54 6.38
N PHE A 39 -22.62 9.45 6.04
CA PHE A 39 -21.63 8.70 6.82
C PHE A 39 -20.56 9.63 7.34
N ALA A 40 -20.09 9.35 8.55
CA ALA A 40 -19.07 10.17 9.20
C ALA A 40 -17.65 9.73 8.81
N VAL A 41 -17.51 8.48 8.36
CA VAL A 41 -16.22 7.87 8.02
C VAL A 41 -16.36 7.08 6.72
N ALA A 42 -15.34 7.16 5.87
CA ALA A 42 -15.14 6.26 4.75
C ALA A 42 -13.74 5.66 4.85
N GLU A 43 -13.62 4.33 4.84
CA GLU A 43 -12.34 3.63 4.92
C GLU A 43 -12.10 2.78 3.69
N VAL A 44 -11.00 3.05 3.00
CA VAL A 44 -10.53 2.24 1.88
C VAL A 44 -9.76 1.03 2.40
N HIS A 45 -10.11 -0.16 1.91
CA HIS A 45 -9.51 -1.43 2.34
C HIS A 45 -8.82 -2.20 1.23
N ASP A 46 -9.33 -2.15 -0.01
CA ASP A 46 -8.77 -2.89 -1.14
C ASP A 46 -9.06 -2.23 -2.49
N MET A 47 -8.31 -2.65 -3.51
CA MET A 47 -8.36 -2.08 -4.85
C MET A 47 -8.14 -3.17 -5.91
N SER A 48 -8.78 -3.06 -7.07
CA SER A 48 -8.46 -3.89 -8.23
C SER A 48 -7.04 -3.64 -8.73
N GLN A 49 -6.46 -4.59 -9.46
CA GLN A 49 -5.06 -4.49 -9.90
C GLN A 49 -4.80 -3.27 -10.79
N ASP A 50 -5.79 -2.88 -11.59
CA ASP A 50 -5.74 -1.72 -12.47
C ASP A 50 -6.17 -0.40 -11.80
N GLY A 51 -6.52 -0.44 -10.50
CA GLY A 51 -6.99 0.73 -9.76
C GLY A 51 -8.37 1.27 -10.15
N SER A 52 -9.07 0.62 -11.08
CA SER A 52 -10.37 1.10 -11.58
C SER A 52 -11.50 0.95 -10.55
N ILE A 53 -11.36 0.04 -9.59
CA ILE A 53 -12.35 -0.22 -8.54
C ILE A 53 -11.66 -0.18 -7.17
N VAL A 54 -12.21 0.62 -6.27
CA VAL A 54 -11.80 0.70 -4.87
C VAL A 54 -12.95 0.24 -3.99
N VAL A 55 -12.67 -0.60 -2.99
CA VAL A 55 -13.69 -1.07 -2.04
C VAL A 55 -13.33 -0.71 -0.61
N GLY A 56 -14.37 -0.50 0.19
CA GLY A 56 -14.19 -0.05 1.56
C GLY A 56 -15.45 -0.11 2.39
N VAL A 57 -15.41 0.52 3.56
CA VAL A 57 -16.56 0.63 4.47
C VAL A 57 -16.91 2.08 4.77
N LEU A 58 -18.20 2.37 4.88
CA LEU A 58 -18.74 3.65 5.31
C LEU A 58 -19.30 3.50 6.72
N GLY A 59 -18.79 4.26 7.69
CA GLY A 59 -19.23 4.24 9.09
C GLY A 59 -20.21 5.36 9.41
N LYS A 60 -21.36 5.03 10.02
CA LYS A 60 -22.26 6.03 10.63
C LYS A 60 -21.80 6.34 12.05
N GLU A 61 -21.79 7.62 12.40
CA GLU A 61 -21.59 8.05 13.79
C GLU A 61 -22.92 7.89 14.53
N GLU A 62 -23.06 6.77 15.25
CA GLU A 62 -24.21 6.54 16.12
C GLU A 62 -23.87 6.94 17.57
N GLU A 63 -24.82 7.58 18.26
CA GLU A 63 -24.69 8.02 19.67
C GLU A 63 -24.36 6.86 20.64
N ASP A 64 -24.72 5.63 20.28
CA ASP A 64 -24.68 4.46 21.17
C ASP A 64 -23.44 3.55 21.00
N SER A 65 -22.31 4.08 20.48
CA SER A 65 -21.02 3.38 20.29
C SER A 65 -21.03 2.18 19.34
N ARG A 66 -22.16 1.88 18.71
CA ARG A 66 -22.28 0.86 17.67
C ARG A 66 -22.24 1.52 16.32
N SER A 67 -21.05 1.63 15.74
CA SER A 67 -20.91 2.06 14.35
C SER A 67 -21.58 1.03 13.45
N SER A 68 -22.62 1.43 12.71
CA SER A 68 -23.07 0.68 11.55
C SER A 68 -22.12 0.97 10.40
N TYR A 69 -21.59 -0.09 9.78
CA TYR A 69 -20.74 -0.01 8.61
C TYR A 69 -21.47 -0.55 7.40
N GLU A 70 -21.41 0.17 6.29
CA GLU A 70 -21.93 -0.25 4.98
C GLU A 70 -20.77 -0.44 4.02
N LEU A 71 -20.81 -1.49 3.19
CA LEU A 71 -19.83 -1.67 2.14
C LEU A 71 -20.01 -0.58 1.08
N PHE A 72 -18.92 -0.03 0.56
CA PHE A 72 -18.96 0.79 -0.65
C PHE A 72 -18.00 0.25 -1.71
N SER A 73 -18.31 0.61 -2.95
CA SER A 73 -17.38 0.55 -4.06
C SER A 73 -17.28 1.94 -4.68
N TRP A 74 -16.09 2.30 -5.14
CA TRP A 74 -15.86 3.48 -5.95
C TRP A 74 -15.30 3.04 -7.30
N THR A 75 -15.80 3.66 -8.38
CA THR A 75 -15.23 3.54 -9.73
C THR A 75 -15.10 4.93 -10.32
N GLN A 76 -14.27 5.08 -11.36
CA GLN A 76 -14.13 6.35 -12.06
C GLN A 76 -15.44 6.79 -12.74
N ASP A 77 -16.19 5.84 -13.30
CA ASP A 77 -17.43 6.12 -14.04
C ASP A 77 -18.62 6.41 -13.13
N ASP A 78 -18.74 5.68 -12.00
CA ASP A 78 -19.91 5.74 -11.12
C ASP A 78 -19.68 6.57 -9.86
N GLY A 79 -18.43 6.93 -9.57
CA GLY A 79 -18.03 7.53 -8.31
C GLY A 79 -18.30 6.59 -7.12
N LEU A 80 -18.51 7.17 -5.94
CA LEU A 80 -18.77 6.42 -4.72
C LEU A 80 -20.20 5.89 -4.71
N THR A 81 -20.35 4.58 -4.76
CA THR A 81 -21.63 3.87 -4.65
C THR A 81 -21.68 3.13 -3.33
N ALA A 82 -22.51 3.61 -2.41
CA ALA A 82 -22.90 2.85 -1.24
C ALA A 82 -23.65 1.61 -1.72
N SER A 83 -23.24 0.44 -1.23
CA SER A 83 -23.79 -0.81 -1.71
C SER A 83 -25.24 -0.97 -1.24
N PRO A 84 -26.17 -1.47 -2.07
CA PRO A 84 -27.60 -1.54 -1.74
C PRO A 84 -27.95 -2.55 -0.64
N TRP A 85 -26.95 -3.15 0.02
CA TRP A 85 -27.15 -4.00 1.17
C TRP A 85 -27.63 -3.15 2.33
N GLU A 86 -28.95 -3.03 2.50
CA GLU A 86 -29.50 -2.63 3.79
C GLU A 86 -28.87 -3.56 4.83
N SER A 87 -28.08 -2.99 5.75
CA SER A 87 -27.38 -3.74 6.78
C SER A 87 -28.41 -4.52 7.61
N TYR A 88 -28.68 -5.77 7.25
CA TYR A 88 -29.63 -6.64 7.93
C TYR A 88 -29.01 -7.08 9.27
N GLY A 89 -29.01 -6.16 10.24
CA GLY A 89 -28.71 -6.42 11.64
C GLY A 89 -27.32 -7.03 11.91
N PHE A 90 -26.39 -6.18 12.36
CA PHE A 90 -25.23 -6.55 13.17
C PHE A 90 -23.98 -7.18 12.53
N THR A 91 -23.80 -7.18 11.22
CA THR A 91 -22.53 -7.69 10.66
C THR A 91 -21.92 -6.74 9.64
N ALA A 92 -21.06 -5.87 10.15
CA ALA A 92 -20.15 -5.06 9.36
C ALA A 92 -19.15 -5.98 8.64
N ALA A 93 -19.09 -5.88 7.31
CA ALA A 93 -18.01 -6.44 6.53
C ALA A 93 -16.71 -5.68 6.87
N TYR A 94 -15.96 -6.13 7.87
CA TYR A 94 -14.65 -5.55 8.18
C TYR A 94 -13.62 -6.02 7.15
N ASN A 95 -12.85 -5.10 6.58
CA ASN A 95 -11.80 -5.37 5.59
C ASN A 95 -12.30 -6.14 4.35
N PRO A 96 -13.19 -5.55 3.52
CA PRO A 96 -13.50 -6.14 2.23
C PRO A 96 -12.25 -6.32 1.38
N LYS A 97 -12.22 -7.40 0.61
CA LYS A 97 -11.17 -7.71 -0.36
C LYS A 97 -11.78 -7.84 -1.74
N ILE A 98 -11.09 -7.35 -2.77
CA ILE A 98 -11.55 -7.40 -4.16
C ILE A 98 -10.60 -8.27 -4.98
N SER A 99 -11.12 -8.99 -5.97
CA SER A 99 -10.30 -9.71 -6.92
C SER A 99 -9.49 -8.73 -7.80
N PRO A 100 -8.34 -9.16 -8.34
CA PRO A 100 -7.51 -8.33 -9.22
C PRO A 100 -8.27 -7.74 -10.42
N ASP A 101 -9.20 -8.53 -10.99
CA ASP A 101 -10.04 -8.13 -12.12
C ASP A 101 -11.33 -7.39 -11.72
N GLY A 102 -11.51 -7.10 -10.44
CA GLY A 102 -12.68 -6.40 -9.91
C GLY A 102 -13.99 -7.19 -9.92
N SER A 103 -14.00 -8.43 -10.39
CA SER A 103 -15.22 -9.21 -10.62
C SER A 103 -15.85 -9.81 -9.36
N ALA A 104 -15.08 -9.89 -8.27
CA ALA A 104 -15.50 -10.47 -7.00
C ALA A 104 -15.05 -9.62 -5.80
N VAL A 105 -15.93 -9.52 -4.80
CA VAL A 105 -15.62 -8.90 -3.51
C VAL A 105 -15.96 -9.90 -2.40
N SER A 106 -15.07 -10.06 -1.44
CA SER A 106 -15.33 -10.81 -0.21
C SER A 106 -15.44 -9.85 0.97
N SER A 107 -16.30 -10.17 1.93
CA SER A 107 -16.40 -9.42 3.19
C SER A 107 -15.49 -10.06 4.22
N GLY A 108 -14.51 -9.33 4.75
CA GLY A 108 -13.50 -9.94 5.62
C GLY A 108 -14.05 -10.49 6.94
N TRP A 109 -15.22 -10.09 7.44
CA TRP A 109 -15.87 -10.70 8.61
C TRP A 109 -17.38 -10.83 8.39
N ALA A 110 -17.86 -12.05 8.16
CA ALA A 110 -19.29 -12.33 8.07
C ALA A 110 -19.68 -13.36 9.13
N VAL A 111 -20.26 -12.90 10.25
CA VAL A 111 -21.12 -13.77 11.08
C VAL A 111 -22.45 -13.92 10.35
N LEU A 112 -22.49 -14.80 9.36
CA LEU A 112 -23.72 -15.10 8.64
C LEU A 112 -24.74 -15.69 9.62
N SER A 113 -25.83 -14.96 9.88
CA SER A 113 -27.04 -15.57 10.39
C SER A 113 -27.55 -16.55 9.32
N PRO A 114 -27.78 -17.84 9.63
CA PRO A 114 -27.96 -18.91 8.65
C PRO A 114 -29.25 -18.85 7.78
N ASN A 115 -29.96 -17.72 7.74
CA ASN A 115 -31.32 -17.61 7.18
C ASN A 115 -31.52 -16.47 6.16
N HIS A 116 -30.48 -15.95 5.50
CA HIS A 116 -30.64 -14.83 4.57
C HIS A 116 -30.15 -15.13 3.15
N ASP A 117 -31.00 -14.80 2.17
CA ASP A 117 -30.75 -14.93 0.73
C ASP A 117 -29.77 -13.84 0.27
N VAL A 118 -28.77 -14.23 -0.54
CA VAL A 118 -27.82 -13.30 -1.17
C VAL A 118 -28.54 -12.57 -2.31
N LEU A 119 -28.72 -11.26 -2.18
CA LEU A 119 -29.29 -10.39 -3.22
C LEU A 119 -28.29 -10.19 -4.39
N GLU A 120 -28.80 -9.85 -5.57
CA GLU A 120 -28.00 -9.59 -6.78
C GLU A 120 -27.15 -8.31 -6.60
N ALA A 121 -25.83 -8.46 -6.58
CA ALA A 121 -24.87 -7.36 -6.65
C ALA A 121 -24.26 -7.23 -8.05
N PRO A 122 -23.72 -6.05 -8.41
CA PRO A 122 -23.01 -5.87 -9.66
C PRO A 122 -21.74 -6.74 -9.78
N PHE A 123 -21.23 -7.25 -8.65
CA PHE A 123 -20.11 -8.19 -8.56
C PHE A 123 -20.52 -9.47 -7.82
N ASN A 124 -19.79 -10.56 -8.08
CA ASN A 124 -20.00 -11.81 -7.37
C ASN A 124 -19.49 -11.65 -5.93
N VAL A 125 -20.41 -11.50 -4.98
CA VAL A 125 -20.04 -11.60 -3.56
C VAL A 125 -19.75 -13.06 -3.25
N LEU A 126 -18.49 -13.36 -2.99
CA LEU A 126 -18.09 -14.69 -2.57
C LEU A 126 -18.46 -14.84 -1.09
N ALA A 127 -19.53 -15.59 -0.83
CA ALA A 127 -19.92 -15.93 0.52
C ALA A 127 -18.82 -16.75 1.19
N ILE A 128 -18.30 -16.26 2.31
CA ILE A 128 -17.41 -17.03 3.16
C ILE A 128 -18.22 -18.19 3.77
N PRO A 129 -17.76 -19.45 3.69
CA PRO A 129 -18.42 -20.57 4.34
C PRO A 129 -18.63 -20.29 5.84
N ASN A 130 -19.74 -20.72 6.43
CA ASN A 130 -20.04 -20.51 7.87
C ASN A 130 -18.95 -21.01 8.84
N SER A 131 -18.04 -21.88 8.38
CA SER A 131 -16.89 -22.37 9.15
C SER A 131 -15.69 -21.43 9.14
N ALA A 132 -15.61 -20.51 8.19
CA ALA A 132 -14.55 -19.53 8.05
C ALA A 132 -14.98 -18.20 8.64
N ARG A 133 -14.08 -17.58 9.42
CA ARG A 133 -14.33 -16.31 10.11
C ARG A 133 -13.82 -15.09 9.35
N GLN A 134 -12.82 -15.28 8.49
CA GLN A 134 -12.21 -14.18 7.75
C GLN A 134 -11.67 -14.60 6.39
N ALA A 135 -11.97 -13.83 5.35
CA ALA A 135 -11.27 -13.88 4.08
C ALA A 135 -10.03 -13.01 4.16
N VAL A 136 -8.90 -13.53 3.69
CA VAL A 136 -7.61 -12.83 3.76
C VAL A 136 -7.23 -12.23 2.40
N GLY A 137 -7.72 -12.82 1.31
CA GLY A 137 -7.55 -12.32 -0.05
C GLY A 137 -8.47 -13.02 -1.05
N VAL A 138 -8.60 -12.44 -2.23
CA VAL A 138 -9.44 -12.94 -3.33
C VAL A 138 -8.61 -12.98 -4.62
N SER A 139 -8.61 -14.10 -5.31
CA SER A 139 -7.92 -14.31 -6.60
C SER A 139 -8.90 -14.88 -7.61
N GLY A 140 -9.40 -14.05 -8.52
CA GLY A 140 -10.47 -14.40 -9.45
C GLY A 140 -11.71 -14.90 -8.71
N ALA A 141 -12.17 -16.12 -9.02
CA ALA A 141 -13.31 -16.74 -8.34
C ALA A 141 -12.95 -17.50 -7.04
N ALA A 142 -11.68 -17.53 -6.66
CA ALA A 142 -11.22 -18.23 -5.46
C ALA A 142 -10.97 -17.25 -4.32
N THR A 143 -11.56 -17.53 -3.16
CA THR A 143 -11.25 -16.85 -1.89
C THR A 143 -10.24 -17.68 -1.12
N ILE A 144 -9.21 -17.06 -0.55
CA ILE A 144 -8.46 -17.70 0.54
C ILE A 144 -9.18 -17.39 1.85
N ASP A 145 -9.85 -18.42 2.35
CA ASP A 145 -10.46 -18.41 3.67
C ASP A 145 -9.38 -18.60 4.73
N GLY A 146 -9.25 -17.60 5.58
CA GLY A 146 -8.30 -17.56 6.67
C GLY A 146 -8.72 -18.34 7.90
N TRP A 147 -9.71 -19.24 7.88
CA TRP A 147 -10.10 -19.97 9.09
C TRP A 147 -10.70 -21.34 8.74
N LEU A 148 -9.98 -22.41 9.04
CA LEU A 148 -10.40 -23.79 8.82
C LEU A 148 -9.94 -24.64 10.00
N GLU A 149 -10.59 -24.51 11.17
CA GLU A 149 -10.75 -25.58 12.19
C GLU A 149 -11.54 -25.13 13.43
N GLU A 150 -12.22 -26.09 14.07
CA GLU A 150 -12.78 -25.95 15.43
C GLU A 150 -11.64 -25.71 16.42
N LEU A 151 -11.62 -24.54 17.07
CA LEU A 151 -10.67 -24.25 18.14
C LEU A 151 -10.78 -25.30 19.27
N PRO A 152 -9.67 -25.71 19.91
CA PRO A 152 -9.72 -26.24 21.26
C PRO A 152 -10.50 -25.27 22.16
N SER A 153 -11.31 -25.76 23.09
CA SER A 153 -12.18 -24.95 23.97
C SER A 153 -11.46 -23.83 24.75
N GLU A 154 -10.13 -23.87 24.79
CA GLU A 154 -9.23 -22.94 25.47
C GLU A 154 -9.03 -21.61 24.73
N CYS A 155 -9.36 -21.53 23.42
CA CYS A 155 -9.23 -20.31 22.61
C CYS A 155 -10.54 -19.48 22.49
N GLN A 156 -11.58 -19.78 23.27
CA GLN A 156 -12.84 -19.01 23.27
C GLN A 156 -12.80 -17.75 24.17
N ALA A 157 -11.65 -17.35 24.70
CA ALA A 157 -11.54 -16.15 25.51
C ALA A 157 -11.66 -14.88 24.64
N GLU A 158 -12.54 -13.96 25.02
CA GLU A 158 -12.92 -12.73 24.31
C GLU A 158 -11.79 -11.70 24.09
N GLU A 159 -10.53 -11.99 24.45
CA GLU A 159 -9.44 -10.99 24.53
C GLU A 159 -8.16 -11.34 23.74
N ALA A 160 -8.15 -12.32 22.83
CA ALA A 160 -6.97 -12.62 22.00
C ALA A 160 -6.93 -11.74 20.71
N PRO A 161 -5.94 -10.82 20.52
CA PRO A 161 -6.10 -9.75 19.53
C PRO A 161 -5.81 -10.10 18.07
N ILE A 162 -5.14 -11.21 17.70
CA ILE A 162 -4.82 -11.51 16.28
C ILE A 162 -4.74 -13.03 16.05
N CYS A 163 -5.74 -13.62 15.38
CA CYS A 163 -5.73 -15.03 14.97
C CYS A 163 -5.93 -15.16 13.45
N THR A 164 -4.89 -15.59 12.75
CA THR A 164 -4.77 -15.61 11.27
C THR A 164 -4.76 -17.03 10.69
N GLY A 165 -5.05 -17.16 9.39
CA GLY A 165 -5.47 -18.43 8.79
C GLY A 165 -4.44 -19.46 8.43
N HIS A 166 -4.67 -20.68 8.88
CA HIS A 166 -3.71 -21.77 8.76
C HIS A 166 -3.67 -22.40 7.37
N VAL A 167 -2.59 -22.18 6.63
CA VAL A 167 -2.13 -23.10 5.59
C VAL A 167 -1.20 -24.10 6.28
N LEU A 168 -1.63 -25.36 6.37
CA LEU A 168 -0.76 -26.46 6.77
C LEU A 168 0.08 -26.82 5.55
N VAL A 169 1.38 -26.56 5.64
CA VAL A 169 2.35 -27.06 4.67
C VAL A 169 3.08 -28.24 5.32
N ASP A 170 3.29 -29.27 4.52
CA ASP A 170 3.88 -30.56 4.90
C ASP A 170 5.10 -30.40 5.85
N ASN A 171 5.22 -31.29 6.85
CA ASN A 171 6.18 -31.26 7.99
C ASN A 171 5.77 -30.52 9.28
N GLY A 172 4.48 -30.21 9.50
CA GLY A 172 3.97 -29.80 10.81
C GLY A 172 4.16 -28.31 11.16
N PHE A 173 4.50 -27.47 10.18
CA PHE A 173 4.46 -26.03 10.34
C PHE A 173 3.07 -25.48 10.03
N ARG A 174 2.66 -24.47 10.79
CA ARG A 174 1.41 -23.72 10.57
C ARG A 174 1.76 -22.34 10.06
N PHE A 175 1.20 -21.97 8.92
CA PHE A 175 1.38 -20.65 8.33
C PHE A 175 0.07 -19.88 8.38
N ALA A 176 0.13 -18.63 8.79
CA ALA A 176 -0.95 -17.67 8.78
C ALA A 176 -0.91 -16.89 7.46
N ALA A 177 -1.81 -17.18 6.52
CA ALA A 177 -1.95 -16.37 5.31
C ALA A 177 -2.30 -14.91 5.68
N ARG A 178 -1.73 -13.96 4.94
CA ARG A 178 -1.93 -12.50 5.12
C ARG A 178 -2.39 -11.81 3.84
N ASP A 179 -1.98 -12.32 2.69
CA ASP A 179 -2.43 -11.84 1.39
C ASP A 179 -2.17 -12.88 0.29
N ILE A 180 -2.75 -12.70 -0.91
CA ILE A 180 -2.63 -13.62 -2.05
C ILE A 180 -2.33 -12.87 -3.35
N SER A 181 -1.48 -13.44 -4.21
CA SER A 181 -1.25 -12.95 -5.57
C SER A 181 -2.49 -13.11 -6.45
N ALA A 182 -2.50 -12.39 -7.57
CA ALA A 182 -3.64 -12.33 -8.48
C ALA A 182 -3.95 -13.66 -9.20
N ASP A 183 -2.93 -14.48 -9.40
CA ASP A 183 -3.05 -15.83 -9.97
C ASP A 183 -3.43 -16.89 -8.92
N GLY A 184 -3.34 -16.55 -7.64
CA GLY A 184 -3.59 -17.43 -6.51
C GLY A 184 -2.51 -18.50 -6.28
N ASP A 185 -1.36 -18.37 -6.95
CA ASP A 185 -0.24 -19.30 -6.84
C ASP A 185 0.80 -18.85 -5.81
N SER A 186 0.71 -17.62 -5.28
CA SER A 186 1.58 -17.11 -4.23
C SER A 186 0.78 -16.56 -3.04
N VAL A 187 1.23 -16.85 -1.82
CA VAL A 187 0.60 -16.37 -0.58
C VAL A 187 1.66 -15.78 0.34
N ALA A 188 1.51 -14.52 0.72
CA ALA A 188 2.29 -13.96 1.81
C ALA A 188 1.77 -14.50 3.14
N ALA A 189 2.66 -15.06 3.96
CA ALA A 189 2.27 -15.73 5.18
C ALA A 189 3.25 -15.51 6.35
N ILE A 190 2.76 -15.72 7.57
CA ILE A 190 3.56 -15.70 8.80
C ILE A 190 3.66 -17.12 9.32
N ARG A 191 4.84 -17.57 9.72
CA ARG A 191 4.93 -18.84 10.46
C ARG A 191 4.46 -18.64 11.91
N VAL A 192 3.43 -19.38 12.30
CA VAL A 192 2.90 -19.37 13.66
C VAL A 192 3.61 -20.45 14.48
N ILE A 193 4.48 -20.03 15.41
CA ILE A 193 5.12 -20.94 16.37
C ILE A 193 4.25 -20.97 17.62
N TRP A 194 3.33 -21.93 17.68
CA TRP A 194 2.50 -22.14 18.87
C TRP A 194 3.26 -22.99 19.89
N GLU A 195 4.17 -22.39 20.65
CA GLU A 195 4.64 -23.00 21.89
C GLU A 195 3.68 -22.65 23.02
N ILE A 196 3.11 -23.66 23.65
CA ILE A 196 1.93 -23.65 24.56
C ILE A 196 2.05 -22.68 25.77
N ASN A 197 3.17 -21.97 25.97
CA ASN A 197 3.40 -21.08 27.11
C ASN A 197 4.13 -19.75 26.80
N HIS A 198 4.38 -19.38 25.53
CA HIS A 198 5.00 -18.10 25.18
C HIS A 198 4.07 -17.24 24.32
N ASN A 199 4.23 -15.92 24.42
CA ASN A 199 3.45 -14.96 23.65
C ASN A 199 3.69 -15.30 22.15
N PRO A 200 2.65 -15.58 21.34
CA PRO A 200 2.79 -16.08 19.96
C PRO A 200 3.58 -15.18 19.00
N ILE A 201 4.01 -14.01 19.48
CA ILE A 201 4.74 -13.00 18.76
C ILE A 201 6.25 -13.29 18.75
N ASP A 202 6.75 -14.19 19.61
CA ASP A 202 8.16 -14.23 20.00
C ASP A 202 9.20 -14.75 18.97
N ALA A 203 8.79 -15.06 17.73
CA ALA A 203 9.70 -15.36 16.61
C ALA A 203 8.92 -15.49 15.28
N SER A 204 8.02 -14.56 15.00
CA SER A 204 7.29 -14.61 13.74
C SER A 204 8.22 -14.28 12.57
N GLU A 205 8.28 -15.16 11.58
CA GLU A 205 9.06 -14.93 10.36
C GLU A 205 8.10 -14.90 9.17
N ALA A 206 8.35 -13.95 8.26
CA ALA A 206 7.63 -13.80 7.01
C ALA A 206 8.05 -14.87 5.99
N PHE A 207 7.07 -15.40 5.28
CA PHE A 207 7.21 -16.39 4.23
C PHE A 207 6.41 -15.97 3.01
N ILE A 208 6.83 -16.46 1.86
CA ILE A 208 5.98 -16.61 0.69
C ILE A 208 5.74 -18.11 0.49
N LEU A 209 4.49 -18.51 0.30
CA LEU A 209 4.12 -19.87 -0.08
C LEU A 209 3.88 -19.88 -1.57
N HIS A 210 4.62 -20.72 -2.30
CA HIS A 210 4.47 -20.90 -3.74
C HIS A 210 3.74 -22.19 -4.04
N LYS A 211 2.75 -22.14 -4.92
CA LYS A 211 2.03 -23.30 -5.43
C LYS A 211 2.67 -23.76 -6.73
N LYS A 212 3.19 -24.99 -6.73
CA LYS A 212 3.75 -25.62 -7.93
C LYS A 212 3.21 -27.03 -8.07
N ASP A 213 2.65 -27.34 -9.23
CA ASP A 213 2.04 -28.65 -9.51
C ASP A 213 0.95 -29.05 -8.49
N GLY A 214 0.28 -28.06 -7.89
CA GLY A 214 -0.76 -28.24 -6.87
C GLY A 214 -0.23 -28.38 -5.44
N GLU A 215 1.08 -28.37 -5.23
CA GLU A 215 1.72 -28.45 -3.91
C GLU A 215 2.24 -27.09 -3.45
N TRP A 216 2.03 -26.74 -2.18
CA TRP A 216 2.55 -25.52 -1.58
C TRP A 216 3.96 -25.74 -1.03
N SER A 217 4.87 -24.81 -1.33
CA SER A 217 6.25 -24.81 -0.83
C SER A 217 6.58 -23.48 -0.16
N PRO A 218 7.12 -23.48 1.07
CA PRO A 218 7.44 -22.24 1.76
C PRO A 218 8.83 -21.76 1.39
N GLU A 219 8.95 -20.47 1.07
CA GLU A 219 10.21 -19.75 0.95
C GLU A 219 10.31 -18.74 2.09
N ARG A 220 11.46 -18.77 2.77
CA ARG A 220 11.77 -17.83 3.86
C ARG A 220 12.18 -16.51 3.24
N LEU A 221 11.50 -15.43 3.61
CA LEU A 221 11.95 -14.08 3.25
C LEU A 221 13.15 -13.65 4.11
N GLY A 222 13.29 -14.29 5.27
CA GLY A 222 14.30 -14.01 6.29
C GLY A 222 13.86 -12.93 7.27
N THR A 223 14.76 -12.63 8.20
CA THR A 223 14.76 -11.40 8.99
C THR A 223 16.08 -10.69 8.75
N LEU A 224 16.11 -9.36 8.84
CA LEU A 224 17.41 -8.69 8.89
C LEU A 224 18.12 -9.11 10.18
N GLN A 225 19.43 -9.27 10.07
CA GLN A 225 20.26 -9.80 11.15
C GLN A 225 20.21 -8.87 12.37
N GLY A 226 19.40 -9.23 13.37
CA GLY A 226 19.19 -8.45 14.59
C GLY A 226 17.71 -8.20 14.91
N ASP A 227 16.82 -8.36 13.95
CA ASP A 227 15.39 -8.11 14.14
C ASP A 227 14.68 -9.31 14.77
N TYR A 228 13.64 -9.01 15.55
CA TYR A 228 12.88 -9.97 16.36
C TYR A 228 11.88 -10.77 15.54
N ALA A 229 11.13 -10.08 14.67
CA ALA A 229 10.06 -10.67 13.89
C ALA A 229 9.82 -9.91 12.58
N SER A 230 9.29 -10.60 11.57
CA SER A 230 8.83 -10.02 10.30
C SER A 230 7.41 -10.47 9.99
N TRP A 231 6.54 -9.51 9.69
CA TRP A 231 5.12 -9.71 9.40
C TRP A 231 4.76 -9.12 8.03
N PRO A 232 4.50 -9.94 7.01
CA PRO A 232 3.98 -9.45 5.76
C PRO A 232 2.55 -8.95 5.95
N THR A 233 2.22 -7.88 5.22
CA THR A 233 0.90 -7.27 5.16
C THR A 233 0.30 -7.37 3.77
N ALA A 234 1.13 -7.45 2.73
CA ALA A 234 0.71 -7.53 1.34
C ALA A 234 1.68 -8.32 0.46
N ILE A 235 1.16 -8.84 -0.64
CA ILE A 235 1.92 -9.44 -1.74
C ILE A 235 1.51 -8.76 -3.05
N SER A 236 2.46 -8.55 -3.96
CA SER A 236 2.16 -8.00 -5.27
C SER A 236 1.29 -8.96 -6.08
N ALA A 237 0.56 -8.43 -7.07
CA ALA A 237 -0.35 -9.23 -7.89
C ALA A 237 0.42 -10.31 -8.68
N ASP A 238 1.65 -10.02 -9.11
CA ASP A 238 2.56 -10.98 -9.75
C ASP A 238 3.26 -11.97 -8.79
N GLY A 239 3.05 -11.84 -7.47
CA GLY A 239 3.70 -12.66 -6.44
C GLY A 239 5.20 -12.43 -6.28
N ALA A 240 5.80 -11.48 -6.99
CA ALA A 240 7.25 -11.27 -7.01
C ALA A 240 7.78 -10.43 -5.85
N ALA A 241 6.91 -9.70 -5.15
CA ALA A 241 7.25 -8.84 -4.03
C ALA A 241 6.30 -8.99 -2.85
N VAL A 242 6.85 -8.79 -1.65
CA VAL A 242 6.11 -8.81 -0.38
C VAL A 242 6.49 -7.58 0.41
N ALA A 243 5.51 -6.89 0.98
CA ALA A 243 5.75 -5.80 1.91
C ALA A 243 5.16 -6.10 3.28
N GLY A 244 5.69 -5.44 4.29
CA GLY A 244 5.19 -5.60 5.64
C GLY A 244 5.96 -4.79 6.67
N ILE A 245 6.04 -5.37 7.87
CA ILE A 245 6.61 -4.77 9.06
C ILE A 245 7.68 -5.68 9.63
N VAL A 246 8.81 -5.10 10.02
CA VAL A 246 9.84 -5.77 10.80
C VAL A 246 9.91 -5.14 12.19
N MET A 247 10.05 -5.96 13.21
CA MET A 247 10.09 -5.53 14.62
C MET A 247 11.51 -5.63 15.16
N GLU A 248 11.98 -4.58 15.81
CA GLU A 248 13.35 -4.56 16.35
C GLU A 248 13.46 -5.25 17.71
N ASP A 249 12.37 -5.28 18.48
CA ASP A 249 12.37 -5.78 19.85
C ASP A 249 11.17 -6.69 20.14
N SER A 250 11.27 -7.39 21.27
CA SER A 250 10.20 -8.26 21.78
C SER A 250 9.01 -7.50 22.36
N GLU A 251 9.16 -6.19 22.59
CA GLU A 251 8.10 -5.33 23.15
C GLU A 251 7.21 -4.73 22.05
N LEU A 252 7.55 -4.94 20.77
CA LEU A 252 6.83 -4.45 19.60
C LEU A 252 6.74 -2.94 19.55
N THR A 253 7.68 -2.26 20.21
CA THR A 253 7.65 -0.80 20.34
C THR A 253 8.31 -0.12 19.15
N SER A 254 9.27 -0.78 18.50
CA SER A 254 9.91 -0.24 17.30
C SER A 254 9.67 -1.17 16.13
N HIS A 255 9.14 -0.59 15.07
CA HIS A 255 8.84 -1.32 13.85
C HIS A 255 9.10 -0.46 12.62
N ASP A 256 9.69 -1.10 11.62
CA ASP A 256 9.95 -0.50 10.32
C ASP A 256 9.22 -1.23 9.22
N ALA A 257 8.84 -0.47 8.20
CA ALA A 257 8.36 -1.04 6.96
C ALA A 257 9.50 -1.86 6.30
N PHE A 258 9.13 -2.92 5.59
CA PHE A 258 10.05 -3.63 4.72
C PHE A 258 9.40 -3.91 3.37
N VAL A 259 10.27 -4.14 2.40
CA VAL A 259 9.92 -4.76 1.13
C VAL A 259 10.90 -5.88 0.85
N TRP A 260 10.39 -6.98 0.33
CA TRP A 260 11.17 -8.10 -0.16
C TRP A 260 10.81 -8.33 -1.61
N SER A 261 11.81 -8.63 -2.44
CA SER A 261 11.61 -9.13 -3.80
C SER A 261 12.56 -10.29 -4.08
N HIS A 262 12.22 -11.13 -5.05
CA HIS A 262 13.14 -12.19 -5.48
C HIS A 262 14.49 -11.67 -5.99
N SER A 263 14.50 -10.51 -6.65
CA SER A 263 15.72 -9.93 -7.25
C SER A 263 16.60 -9.22 -6.24
N ASP A 264 16.00 -8.54 -5.26
CA ASP A 264 16.71 -7.61 -4.37
C ASP A 264 16.81 -8.13 -2.94
N GLY A 265 16.07 -9.19 -2.62
CA GLY A 265 15.96 -9.74 -1.28
C GLY A 265 15.26 -8.76 -0.34
N PHE A 266 15.59 -8.87 0.95
CA PHE A 266 14.95 -8.09 2.01
C PHE A 266 15.55 -6.68 2.11
N HIS A 267 14.70 -5.66 2.04
CA HIS A 267 15.07 -4.25 2.19
C HIS A 267 14.25 -3.58 3.29
N ARG A 268 14.94 -2.93 4.22
CA ARG A 268 14.31 -2.15 5.30
C ARG A 268 14.02 -0.74 4.81
N ILE A 269 12.82 -0.27 5.11
CA ILE A 269 12.39 1.10 4.84
C ILE A 269 12.39 1.84 6.17
N VAL A 270 13.52 2.48 6.50
CA VAL A 270 13.71 3.17 7.77
C VAL A 270 13.21 4.61 7.65
N VAL A 271 12.36 5.03 8.58
CA VAL A 271 11.98 6.44 8.75
C VAL A 271 12.75 6.99 9.95
N ASP A 272 13.49 8.08 9.78
CA ASP A 272 14.32 8.65 10.85
C ASP A 272 13.51 8.94 12.13
N GLY A 273 13.72 8.12 13.16
CA GLY A 273 13.13 8.29 14.49
C GLY A 273 11.63 7.98 14.58
N ARG A 274 11.04 7.37 13.55
CA ARG A 274 9.60 7.05 13.48
C ARG A 274 9.39 5.57 13.26
N SER A 275 8.28 5.06 13.79
CA SER A 275 7.79 3.75 13.39
C SER A 275 7.16 3.83 12.01
N SER A 276 7.28 2.76 11.24
CA SER A 276 6.68 2.67 9.91
C SER A 276 6.10 1.31 9.62
N ARG A 277 5.08 1.32 8.76
CA ARG A 277 4.36 0.13 8.33
C ARG A 277 4.07 0.24 6.84
N ALA A 278 4.46 -0.78 6.08
CA ALA A 278 3.95 -0.98 4.75
C ALA A 278 2.55 -1.60 4.84
N ASN A 279 1.62 -1.11 4.04
CA ASN A 279 0.28 -1.64 3.92
C ASN A 279 0.13 -2.46 2.63
N ASP A 280 0.74 -2.00 1.54
CA ASP A 280 0.57 -2.59 0.21
C ASP A 280 1.81 -2.40 -0.67
N VAL A 281 1.89 -3.18 -1.76
CA VAL A 281 3.04 -3.21 -2.68
C VAL A 281 2.57 -3.38 -4.12
N SER A 282 3.15 -2.60 -5.03
CA SER A 282 2.87 -2.70 -6.47
C SER A 282 3.55 -3.93 -7.09
N ASP A 283 3.29 -4.19 -8.37
CA ASP A 283 3.99 -5.25 -9.11
C ASP A 283 5.50 -5.03 -9.10
N LEU A 284 6.25 -6.14 -9.06
CA LEU A 284 7.70 -6.19 -8.91
C LEU A 284 8.27 -5.47 -7.67
N GLY A 285 7.41 -4.98 -6.77
CA GLY A 285 7.82 -4.16 -5.62
C GLY A 285 8.49 -2.85 -6.04
N ALA A 286 8.01 -2.23 -7.12
CA ALA A 286 8.46 -0.90 -7.55
C ALA A 286 8.08 0.17 -6.51
N TYR A 287 6.87 0.04 -5.96
CA TYR A 287 6.29 0.95 -4.98
C TYR A 287 5.76 0.21 -3.76
N VAL A 288 5.93 0.84 -2.60
CA VAL A 288 5.40 0.37 -1.33
C VAL A 288 4.70 1.55 -0.68
N VAL A 289 3.45 1.37 -0.28
CA VAL A 289 2.67 2.41 0.37
C VAL A 289 2.34 2.03 1.80
N GLY A 290 2.15 3.03 2.66
CA GLY A 290 1.93 2.77 4.07
C GLY A 290 1.77 4.04 4.89
N PHE A 291 2.21 3.97 6.15
CA PHE A 291 2.26 5.13 7.04
C PHE A 291 3.46 5.11 7.98
N SER A 292 3.84 6.31 8.46
CA SER A 292 4.78 6.51 9.56
C SER A 292 4.10 7.20 10.72
N SER A 293 4.62 7.02 11.94
CA SER A 293 4.20 7.78 13.11
C SER A 293 5.37 7.99 14.07
N ASP A 294 5.33 9.12 14.78
CA ASP A 294 6.23 9.40 15.91
C ASP A 294 5.90 8.54 17.15
N GLU A 295 4.76 7.83 17.15
CA GLU A 295 4.30 7.02 18.27
C GLU A 295 4.64 5.53 18.06
N SER A 296 5.32 4.95 19.05
CA SER A 296 5.93 3.62 19.00
C SER A 296 4.93 2.45 19.16
N SER A 297 3.78 2.66 19.82
CA SER A 297 2.92 1.56 20.32
C SER A 297 1.81 1.06 19.36
N TRP A 298 1.87 1.36 18.06
CA TRP A 298 0.67 1.35 17.21
C TRP A 298 0.57 0.26 16.13
N CYS A 299 1.45 -0.74 16.13
CA CYS A 299 1.50 -1.73 15.03
C CYS A 299 0.20 -2.54 14.78
N CYS A 300 -0.79 -2.50 15.70
CA CYS A 300 -1.95 -3.40 15.70
C CYS A 300 -3.33 -2.72 15.79
N THR A 301 -3.46 -1.39 15.81
CA THR A 301 -4.78 -0.75 15.95
C THR A 301 -5.52 -0.65 14.61
N ALA A 302 -6.85 -0.57 14.70
CA ALA A 302 -7.69 -0.38 13.53
C ALA A 302 -7.38 0.97 12.85
N PRO A 303 -7.55 1.08 11.52
CA PRO A 303 -7.25 2.30 10.75
C PRO A 303 -7.98 3.55 11.26
N THR A 304 -9.10 3.40 11.96
CA THR A 304 -9.87 4.50 12.58
C THR A 304 -9.15 5.22 13.72
N GLN A 305 -8.15 4.60 14.34
CA GLN A 305 -7.41 5.14 15.48
C GLN A 305 -5.98 5.51 15.13
N MET A 306 -5.78 6.11 13.95
CA MET A 306 -4.47 6.62 13.56
C MET A 306 -4.07 7.81 14.46
N PRO A 307 -2.84 7.83 15.01
CA PRO A 307 -2.36 8.95 15.80
C PRO A 307 -2.33 10.22 14.95
N ASP A 308 -2.38 11.39 15.60
CA ASP A 308 -2.34 12.68 14.88
C ASP A 308 -0.98 12.93 14.18
N SER A 309 0.05 12.21 14.61
CA SER A 309 1.37 12.18 13.97
C SER A 309 1.45 11.25 12.75
N ALA A 310 0.42 10.44 12.47
CA ALA A 310 0.43 9.53 11.33
C ALA A 310 0.53 10.29 10.00
N ARG A 311 1.42 9.83 9.12
CA ARG A 311 1.60 10.38 7.77
C ARG A 311 1.62 9.26 6.75
N ALA A 312 0.89 9.43 5.66
CA ALA A 312 0.95 8.54 4.53
C ALA A 312 2.37 8.55 3.93
N LEU A 313 2.88 7.37 3.61
CA LEU A 313 4.21 7.20 3.03
C LEU A 313 4.11 6.56 1.67
N ILE A 314 5.12 6.85 0.87
CA ILE A 314 5.47 6.06 -0.29
C ILE A 314 6.96 5.80 -0.32
N TRP A 315 7.33 4.56 -0.59
CA TRP A 315 8.69 4.19 -0.93
C TRP A 315 8.71 3.75 -2.38
N SER A 316 9.70 4.23 -3.12
CA SER A 316 10.06 3.67 -4.41
C SER A 316 11.49 3.19 -4.38
N ARG A 317 11.80 2.21 -5.21
CA ARG A 317 13.18 1.73 -5.37
C ARG A 317 14.14 2.87 -5.71
N TYR A 318 13.70 3.83 -6.52
CA TYR A 318 14.57 4.86 -7.11
C TYR A 318 14.69 6.15 -6.31
N ARG A 319 13.62 6.54 -5.61
CA ARG A 319 13.59 7.78 -4.80
C ARG A 319 13.75 7.48 -3.30
N GLY A 320 13.68 6.21 -2.92
CA GLY A 320 13.60 5.81 -1.53
C GLY A 320 12.25 6.19 -0.92
N LEU A 321 12.28 6.38 0.39
CA LEU A 321 11.10 6.74 1.17
C LEU A 321 10.80 8.24 1.06
N SER A 322 9.52 8.59 0.95
CA SER A 322 9.02 9.96 0.98
C SER A 322 7.68 10.03 1.70
N ASP A 323 7.40 11.20 2.26
CA ASP A 323 6.04 11.57 2.67
C ASP A 323 5.17 11.65 1.40
N LEU A 324 4.04 10.95 1.38
CA LEU A 324 3.23 10.84 0.16
C LEU A 324 2.58 12.18 -0.21
N GLU A 325 2.14 12.98 0.76
CA GLU A 325 1.56 14.29 0.48
C GLU A 325 2.62 15.21 -0.16
N PHE A 326 3.85 15.20 0.37
CA PHE A 326 4.96 15.91 -0.25
C PHE A 326 5.23 15.42 -1.68
N ALA A 327 5.27 14.10 -1.89
CA ALA A 327 5.49 13.51 -3.21
C ALA A 327 4.43 13.94 -4.23
N LEU A 328 3.15 13.86 -3.85
CA LEU A 328 2.02 14.27 -4.69
C LEU A 328 2.09 15.76 -5.06
N ARG A 329 2.38 16.62 -4.08
CA ARG A 329 2.51 18.07 -4.34
C ARG A 329 3.70 18.42 -5.20
N HIS A 330 4.82 17.79 -4.92
CA HIS A 330 6.08 18.18 -5.51
C HIS A 330 6.32 17.53 -6.88
N TRP A 331 5.79 16.34 -7.13
CA TRP A 331 6.03 15.60 -8.36
C TRP A 331 4.83 15.56 -9.30
N TYR A 332 3.62 15.82 -8.79
CA TYR A 332 2.38 15.79 -9.58
C TYR A 332 1.60 17.10 -9.56
N GLY A 333 2.17 18.16 -8.99
CA GLY A 333 1.56 19.49 -8.96
C GLY A 333 0.30 19.63 -8.12
N LEU A 334 -0.13 18.59 -7.40
CA LEU A 334 -1.33 18.65 -6.57
C LEU A 334 -1.18 19.72 -5.48
N ASP A 335 -2.18 20.55 -5.26
CA ASP A 335 -2.09 21.69 -4.35
C ASP A 335 -3.06 21.59 -3.15
N ASP A 336 -3.07 22.62 -2.29
CA ASP A 336 -3.92 22.65 -1.10
C ASP A 336 -5.43 22.60 -1.43
N ASP A 337 -5.82 23.11 -2.59
CA ASP A 337 -7.21 23.10 -3.05
C ASP A 337 -7.60 21.68 -3.48
N ASP A 338 -6.70 20.92 -4.11
CA ASP A 338 -6.93 19.51 -4.46
C ASP A 338 -7.16 18.62 -3.23
N PHE A 339 -6.38 18.83 -2.16
CA PHE A 339 -6.55 18.08 -0.91
C PHE A 339 -7.71 18.61 -0.05
N GLY A 340 -8.30 19.76 -0.37
CA GLY A 340 -9.31 20.40 0.49
C GLY A 340 -8.82 20.68 1.91
N GLY A 341 -7.50 20.89 2.08
CA GLY A 341 -6.84 21.02 3.39
C GLY A 341 -6.77 19.74 4.22
N MET A 342 -7.04 18.57 3.65
CA MET A 342 -6.87 17.27 4.28
C MET A 342 -5.38 16.93 4.47
N VAL A 343 -5.06 16.27 5.58
CA VAL A 343 -3.76 15.64 5.81
C VAL A 343 -3.84 14.15 5.49
N LEU A 344 -2.94 13.64 4.64
CA LEU A 344 -2.90 12.21 4.32
C LEU A 344 -2.27 11.43 5.48
N THR A 345 -3.03 10.57 6.15
CA THR A 345 -2.58 9.87 7.36
C THR A 345 -2.07 8.46 7.08
N SER A 346 -2.61 7.79 6.06
CA SER A 346 -2.15 6.46 5.64
C SER A 346 -2.47 6.22 4.18
N ALA A 347 -1.54 5.63 3.44
CA ALA A 347 -1.82 5.02 2.15
C ALA A 347 -2.06 3.52 2.37
N SER A 348 -3.24 3.04 2.00
CA SER A 348 -3.71 1.69 2.28
C SER A 348 -3.46 0.74 1.12
N LYS A 349 -3.55 1.23 -0.12
CA LYS A 349 -3.49 0.42 -1.34
C LYS A 349 -2.82 1.12 -2.50
N VAL A 350 -2.15 0.35 -3.35
CA VAL A 350 -1.50 0.78 -4.59
C VAL A 350 -1.80 -0.22 -5.72
N SER A 351 -2.14 0.27 -6.91
CA SER A 351 -2.36 -0.58 -8.08
C SER A 351 -1.09 -1.31 -8.52
N GLY A 352 -1.23 -2.35 -9.34
CA GLY A 352 -0.09 -3.15 -9.82
C GLY A 352 0.94 -2.30 -10.56
N ASP A 353 0.49 -1.34 -11.36
CA ASP A 353 1.34 -0.39 -12.09
C ASP A 353 1.83 0.81 -11.24
N GLY A 354 1.34 0.97 -10.00
CA GLY A 354 1.67 2.09 -9.13
C GLY A 354 0.97 3.40 -9.46
N MET A 355 0.05 3.41 -10.43
CA MET A 355 -0.60 4.62 -10.94
C MET A 355 -1.83 5.04 -10.13
N THR A 356 -2.40 4.15 -9.34
CA THR A 356 -3.52 4.48 -8.45
C THR A 356 -3.12 4.17 -7.02
N ILE A 357 -3.30 5.14 -6.13
CA ILE A 357 -3.07 4.98 -4.70
C ILE A 357 -4.33 5.37 -3.97
N SER A 358 -4.66 4.68 -2.89
CA SER A 358 -5.79 5.05 -2.05
C SER A 358 -5.46 4.87 -0.57
N GLY A 359 -6.22 5.54 0.28
CA GLY A 359 -5.93 5.53 1.70
C GLY A 359 -6.92 6.29 2.56
N LEU A 360 -6.41 6.73 3.71
CA LEU A 360 -7.12 7.51 4.72
C LEU A 360 -6.45 8.86 4.91
N GLY A 361 -7.27 9.88 5.13
CA GLY A 361 -6.81 11.21 5.51
C GLY A 361 -7.72 11.81 6.58
N LYS A 362 -7.25 12.89 7.19
CA LYS A 362 -7.99 13.68 8.17
C LYS A 362 -8.30 15.04 7.59
N THR A 363 -9.58 15.34 7.47
CA THR A 363 -10.08 16.66 7.06
C THR A 363 -9.79 17.72 8.13
N VAL A 364 -9.98 19.00 7.80
CA VAL A 364 -9.74 20.14 8.70
C VAL A 364 -10.57 20.07 9.99
N ASP A 365 -11.75 19.43 9.96
CA ASP A 365 -12.60 19.23 11.14
C ASP A 365 -12.26 17.95 11.95
N GLY A 366 -11.22 17.22 11.52
CA GLY A 366 -10.69 16.02 12.18
C GLY A 366 -11.38 14.72 11.78
N LYS A 367 -12.30 14.72 10.81
CA LYS A 367 -12.94 13.48 10.34
C LYS A 367 -12.02 12.68 9.44
N ASN A 368 -12.05 11.36 9.63
CA ASN A 368 -11.39 10.40 8.76
C ASN A 368 -12.20 10.24 7.47
N VAL A 369 -11.57 10.48 6.32
CA VAL A 369 -12.15 10.26 5.01
C VAL A 369 -11.24 9.38 4.17
N GLY A 370 -11.85 8.59 3.30
CA GLY A 370 -11.13 7.83 2.30
C GLY A 370 -10.67 8.77 1.18
N TRP A 371 -9.61 8.40 0.50
CA TRP A 371 -9.19 9.12 -0.71
C TRP A 371 -8.63 8.14 -1.74
N VAL A 372 -8.70 8.56 -2.99
CA VAL A 372 -8.07 7.91 -4.14
C VAL A 372 -7.33 8.98 -4.92
N VAL A 373 -6.11 8.69 -5.34
CA VAL A 373 -5.37 9.49 -6.30
C VAL A 373 -5.02 8.62 -7.50
N GLN A 374 -5.30 9.14 -8.68
CA GLN A 374 -4.86 8.58 -9.96
C GLN A 374 -3.74 9.46 -10.49
N LEU A 375 -2.62 8.85 -10.83
CA LEU A 375 -1.43 9.51 -11.34
C LEU A 375 -1.46 9.46 -12.87
N ASP A 376 -0.94 10.50 -13.51
CA ASP A 376 -0.80 10.59 -14.96
C ASP A 376 0.53 10.00 -15.47
N HIS A 377 1.51 9.81 -14.59
CA HIS A 377 2.78 9.15 -14.90
C HIS A 377 3.36 8.36 -13.69
N PRO A 378 4.22 7.35 -13.93
CA PRO A 378 4.85 6.57 -12.86
C PRO A 378 5.74 7.44 -11.96
N LEU A 379 5.71 7.18 -10.65
CA LEU A 379 6.52 7.87 -9.62
C LEU A 379 8.04 7.78 -9.87
N ASP A 380 8.48 6.74 -10.57
CA ASP A 380 9.87 6.51 -10.92
C ASP A 380 10.24 6.92 -12.35
N ALA A 381 9.36 7.60 -13.08
CA ALA A 381 9.74 8.28 -14.31
C ALA A 381 10.79 9.37 -14.01
N TRP A 382 11.75 9.55 -14.93
CA TRP A 382 12.58 10.75 -14.90
C TRP A 382 11.70 11.96 -15.11
N ILE A 383 11.90 13.03 -14.33
CA ILE A 383 11.23 14.28 -14.66
C ILE A 383 11.79 14.74 -16.01
N GLY A 384 10.91 14.84 -17.02
CA GLY A 384 11.30 15.10 -18.40
C GLY A 384 11.11 13.94 -19.39
N ASP A 385 10.86 12.72 -18.93
CA ASP A 385 10.60 11.53 -19.77
C ASP A 385 9.15 11.54 -20.27
N ALA A 386 8.90 12.30 -21.33
CA ALA A 386 7.57 12.60 -21.84
C ALA A 386 6.92 11.40 -22.55
N ASP A 387 7.73 10.47 -23.08
CA ASP A 387 7.22 9.26 -23.73
C ASP A 387 7.26 8.01 -22.84
N LEU A 388 7.69 8.16 -21.58
CA LEU A 388 7.76 7.14 -20.54
C LEU A 388 8.59 5.92 -20.95
N ASN A 389 9.66 6.14 -21.73
CA ASN A 389 10.56 5.07 -22.16
C ASN A 389 11.64 4.72 -21.11
N GLY A 390 11.67 5.44 -19.99
CA GLY A 390 12.63 5.28 -18.90
C GLY A 390 13.89 6.14 -19.05
N GLU A 391 13.98 7.00 -20.06
CA GLU A 391 15.08 7.93 -20.31
C GLU A 391 14.54 9.35 -20.51
N PHE A 392 15.14 10.35 -19.84
CA PHE A 392 14.96 11.74 -20.24
C PHE A 392 16.07 12.14 -21.22
N ASN A 393 15.74 12.36 -22.49
CA ASN A 393 16.71 12.72 -23.54
C ASN A 393 16.13 13.71 -24.57
N SER A 394 16.86 13.95 -25.66
CA SER A 394 16.41 14.90 -26.70
C SER A 394 15.13 14.49 -27.43
N GLY A 395 14.78 13.19 -27.44
CA GLY A 395 13.53 12.66 -27.98
C GLY A 395 12.31 13.23 -27.26
N ASP A 396 12.35 13.27 -25.93
CA ASP A 396 11.29 13.83 -25.09
C ASP A 396 11.08 15.31 -25.37
N LEU A 397 12.17 16.08 -25.41
CA LEU A 397 12.12 17.51 -25.74
C LEU A 397 11.48 17.74 -27.11
N VAL A 398 11.84 16.91 -28.10
CA VAL A 398 11.24 17.00 -29.43
C VAL A 398 9.75 16.65 -29.39
N ALA A 399 9.33 15.65 -28.60
CA ALA A 399 7.94 15.26 -28.45
C ALA A 399 7.08 16.38 -27.85
N VAL A 400 7.50 16.97 -26.72
CA VAL A 400 6.76 18.05 -26.06
C VAL A 400 6.68 19.33 -26.91
N PHE A 401 7.76 19.70 -27.62
CA PHE A 401 7.70 20.83 -28.55
C PHE A 401 6.83 20.56 -29.79
N GLN A 402 6.61 19.30 -30.17
CA GLN A 402 5.70 18.95 -31.26
C GLN A 402 4.22 19.11 -30.88
N ALA A 403 3.89 19.04 -29.58
CA ALA A 403 2.55 19.33 -29.06
C ALA A 403 2.16 20.81 -29.25
N LYS A 404 3.16 21.71 -29.27
CA LYS A 404 3.03 23.17 -29.45
C LYS A 404 2.36 23.91 -28.29
N GLU A 405 2.52 23.39 -27.09
CA GLU A 405 1.94 23.96 -25.87
C GLU A 405 2.96 24.82 -25.09
N TYR A 406 4.24 24.78 -25.48
CA TYR A 406 5.28 25.60 -24.85
C TYR A 406 4.98 27.11 -24.92
N GLU A 407 4.77 27.71 -23.75
CA GLU A 407 4.52 29.16 -23.58
C GLU A 407 3.36 29.65 -24.48
N ASP A 408 2.32 28.84 -24.64
CA ASP A 408 1.14 29.22 -25.40
C ASP A 408 0.17 30.14 -24.59
N ILE A 409 -1.06 30.35 -25.07
CA ILE A 409 -2.05 31.23 -24.40
C ILE A 409 -3.20 30.47 -23.73
N PHE A 410 -3.23 29.14 -23.85
CA PHE A 410 -4.30 28.28 -23.39
C PHE A 410 -3.88 27.66 -22.07
N GLN A 411 -4.46 28.15 -20.98
CA GLN A 411 -4.15 27.65 -19.65
C GLN A 411 -4.71 26.26 -19.42
N GLY A 412 -3.97 25.38 -18.74
CA GLY A 412 -4.41 24.05 -18.32
C GLY A 412 -4.61 23.09 -19.47
N ASN A 413 -3.86 23.26 -20.57
CA ASN A 413 -3.95 22.38 -21.75
C ASN A 413 -2.77 21.42 -21.88
N SER A 414 -1.79 21.49 -20.98
CA SER A 414 -0.61 20.63 -21.00
C SER A 414 -0.78 19.44 -20.06
N THR A 415 -0.08 18.35 -20.40
CA THR A 415 -0.03 17.09 -19.66
C THR A 415 1.43 16.69 -19.52
N TRP A 416 1.75 15.65 -18.75
CA TRP A 416 3.11 15.13 -18.67
C TRP A 416 3.75 14.86 -20.04
N ALA A 417 2.98 14.24 -20.94
CA ALA A 417 3.43 13.88 -22.28
C ALA A 417 3.61 15.09 -23.22
N THR A 418 3.01 16.24 -22.90
CA THR A 418 3.13 17.46 -23.68
C THR A 418 3.96 18.55 -23.00
N GLY A 419 4.45 18.30 -21.79
CA GLY A 419 5.53 19.04 -21.13
C GLY A 419 5.21 19.64 -19.76
N ASP A 420 4.00 19.42 -19.22
CA ASP A 420 3.67 19.81 -17.84
C ASP A 420 4.34 18.84 -16.85
N TRP A 421 5.56 19.17 -16.45
CA TRP A 421 6.38 18.31 -15.61
C TRP A 421 6.38 18.74 -14.15
N ASN A 422 5.88 19.93 -13.85
CA ASN A 422 5.65 20.38 -12.48
C ASN A 422 4.18 20.20 -12.03
N GLY A 423 3.28 19.81 -12.95
CA GLY A 423 1.87 19.53 -12.72
C GLY A 423 0.98 20.77 -12.57
N ASP A 424 1.40 21.94 -13.06
CA ASP A 424 0.62 23.18 -12.98
C ASP A 424 -0.37 23.39 -14.13
N GLY A 425 -0.41 22.44 -15.08
CA GLY A 425 -1.30 22.41 -16.23
C GLY A 425 -0.77 23.13 -17.47
N ASP A 426 0.40 23.80 -17.41
CA ASP A 426 0.96 24.61 -18.49
C ASP A 426 2.41 24.22 -18.80
N PHE A 427 2.74 23.88 -20.06
CA PHE A 427 4.14 23.66 -20.44
C PHE A 427 4.88 24.99 -20.61
N THR A 428 5.69 25.36 -19.63
CA THR A 428 6.44 26.62 -19.62
C THR A 428 7.95 26.40 -19.44
N THR A 429 8.68 27.50 -19.36
CA THR A 429 10.09 27.46 -18.96
C THR A 429 10.30 26.87 -17.55
N SER A 430 9.28 26.96 -16.68
CA SER A 430 9.36 26.41 -15.32
C SER A 430 9.52 24.89 -15.34
N ASP A 431 8.79 24.19 -16.20
CA ASP A 431 8.87 22.73 -16.39
C ASP A 431 10.23 22.28 -16.87
N LEU A 432 10.76 22.97 -17.88
CA LEU A 432 12.11 22.68 -18.38
C LEU A 432 13.13 22.81 -17.24
N VAL A 433 13.07 23.89 -16.47
CA VAL A 433 13.96 24.09 -15.33
C VAL A 433 13.77 23.00 -14.28
N PHE A 434 12.52 22.63 -13.99
CA PHE A 434 12.16 21.57 -13.04
C PHE A 434 12.75 20.21 -13.46
N ALA A 435 12.54 19.79 -14.70
CA ALA A 435 13.11 18.55 -15.24
C ALA A 435 14.64 18.54 -15.27
N PHE A 436 15.28 19.65 -15.67
CA PHE A 436 16.74 19.72 -15.66
C PHE A 436 17.34 19.76 -14.25
N GLN A 437 16.59 20.25 -13.26
CA GLN A 437 17.01 20.23 -11.85
C GLN A 437 16.99 18.81 -11.26
N ASP A 438 16.08 17.94 -11.71
CA ASP A 438 16.08 16.51 -11.35
C ASP A 438 17.34 15.79 -11.86
N GLY A 439 17.89 16.26 -12.99
CA GLY A 439 19.23 15.86 -13.46
C GLY A 439 19.26 14.55 -14.26
N GLY A 440 18.10 14.06 -14.70
CA GLY A 440 17.93 12.84 -15.52
C GLY A 440 18.37 12.96 -16.98
N TYR A 441 18.55 14.19 -17.51
CA TYR A 441 18.81 14.40 -18.94
C TYR A 441 20.09 13.71 -19.43
N GLU A 442 19.96 12.88 -20.46
CA GLU A 442 21.03 12.11 -21.10
C GLU A 442 21.80 11.21 -20.10
N LYS A 443 21.10 10.72 -19.07
CA LYS A 443 21.62 9.69 -18.14
C LYS A 443 21.36 8.26 -18.64
N GLY A 444 20.57 8.11 -19.69
CA GLY A 444 20.07 6.83 -20.20
C GLY A 444 18.95 6.26 -19.32
N LEU A 445 18.64 4.98 -19.52
CA LEU A 445 17.66 4.25 -18.70
C LEU A 445 17.92 4.48 -17.22
N ARG A 446 16.87 4.89 -16.48
CA ARG A 446 16.94 5.04 -15.03
C ARG A 446 17.45 3.71 -14.45
N PRO A 447 18.69 3.66 -13.92
CA PRO A 447 19.22 2.40 -13.45
C PRO A 447 18.41 1.99 -12.24
N ALA A 448 17.87 0.76 -12.25
CA ALA A 448 17.28 0.14 -11.06
C ALA A 448 18.20 0.46 -9.89
N ALA A 449 17.71 1.18 -8.88
CA ALA A 449 18.57 1.60 -7.78
C ALA A 449 19.21 0.32 -7.23
N VAL A 450 20.50 0.19 -7.50
CA VAL A 450 21.23 -1.00 -7.09
C VAL A 450 21.20 -0.94 -5.58
N PRO A 451 20.62 -1.94 -4.88
CA PRO A 451 20.64 -1.95 -3.44
C PRO A 451 22.08 -1.72 -3.02
N GLU A 452 22.36 -0.60 -2.34
CA GLU A 452 23.74 -0.30 -1.97
C GLU A 452 24.28 -1.55 -1.31
N PRO A 453 25.41 -2.13 -1.78
CA PRO A 453 25.87 -3.43 -1.31
C PRO A 453 26.04 -3.34 0.21
N SER A 454 25.04 -3.87 0.92
CA SER A 454 24.65 -3.44 2.25
C SER A 454 25.75 -3.75 3.23
N ALA A 455 26.64 -2.78 3.49
CA ALA A 455 27.72 -2.86 4.45
C ALA A 455 28.66 -4.09 4.38
N ALA A 456 28.49 -5.03 3.45
CA ALA A 456 29.20 -6.31 3.44
C ALA A 456 30.66 -6.07 3.05
N TRP A 457 30.91 -5.22 2.07
CA TRP A 457 32.27 -4.86 1.67
C TRP A 457 32.94 -3.90 2.66
N SER A 458 32.22 -2.91 3.18
CA SER A 458 32.79 -2.01 4.21
C SER A 458 33.10 -2.75 5.52
N ARG A 459 32.31 -3.77 5.88
CA ARG A 459 32.61 -4.67 7.02
C ARG A 459 33.71 -5.67 6.72
N VAL A 460 33.79 -6.24 5.50
CA VAL A 460 34.95 -7.05 5.08
C VAL A 460 36.24 -6.23 5.15
N TRP A 461 36.22 -4.96 4.70
CA TRP A 461 37.36 -4.05 4.84
C TRP A 461 37.69 -3.73 6.30
N LEU A 462 36.69 -3.51 7.17
CA LEU A 462 36.92 -3.33 8.61
C LEU A 462 37.46 -4.59 9.31
N MET A 463 37.08 -5.80 8.86
CA MET A 463 37.64 -7.06 9.38
C MET A 463 39.05 -7.34 8.85
N LEU A 464 39.41 -6.84 7.66
CA LEU A 464 40.76 -7.00 7.10
C LEU A 464 41.77 -5.96 7.63
N MET A 465 41.31 -4.81 8.13
CA MET A 465 42.15 -3.78 8.77
C MET A 465 43.05 -4.31 9.92
N PRO A 466 42.57 -5.10 10.89
CA PRO A 466 43.44 -5.65 11.94
C PRO A 466 44.47 -6.66 11.39
N VAL A 467 44.13 -7.45 10.37
CA VAL A 467 45.07 -8.41 9.74
C VAL A 467 46.20 -7.67 9.02
N TRP A 468 45.90 -6.55 8.37
CA TRP A 468 46.91 -5.72 7.70
C TRP A 468 47.79 -4.95 8.70
N SER A 469 47.22 -4.54 9.82
CA SER A 469 47.93 -3.89 10.94
C SER A 469 48.94 -4.82 11.62
N ILE A 470 48.58 -6.11 11.77
CA ILE A 470 49.46 -7.14 12.36
C ILE A 470 50.64 -7.44 11.43
N ARG A 471 50.44 -7.51 10.10
CA ARG A 471 51.55 -7.68 9.14
C ARG A 471 52.57 -6.55 9.17
N ARG A 472 52.14 -5.29 9.35
CA ARG A 472 53.07 -4.14 9.45
C ARG A 472 53.92 -4.14 10.73
N ARG A 473 53.42 -4.71 11.83
CA ARG A 473 54.20 -4.83 13.09
C ARG A 473 55.32 -5.88 12.98
N ILE A 474 55.08 -6.98 12.27
CA ILE A 474 56.08 -8.07 12.12
C ILE A 474 57.27 -7.64 11.24
N VAL A 475 57.07 -6.73 10.29
CA VAL A 475 58.18 -6.25 9.43
C VAL A 475 59.10 -5.25 10.17
N ARG A 476 58.64 -4.58 11.23
CA ARG A 476 59.47 -3.63 12.00
C ARG A 476 60.30 -4.26 13.12
N SER A 477 60.06 -5.51 13.51
CA SER A 477 60.85 -6.18 14.57
C SER A 477 62.14 -6.86 14.08
N ASN A 478 62.44 -6.79 12.77
CA ASN A 478 63.64 -7.38 12.19
C ASN A 478 64.65 -6.30 11.73
N SER A 479 64.84 -5.22 12.49
CA SER A 479 66.02 -4.37 12.30
C SER A 479 67.22 -4.99 13.04
N PRO A 480 68.30 -5.38 12.34
CA PRO A 480 69.50 -5.88 12.98
C PRO A 480 70.28 -4.70 13.58
N GLU A 481 70.01 -4.35 14.84
CA GLU A 481 70.88 -3.45 15.60
C GLU A 481 71.82 -4.24 16.51
N GLN A 482 73.06 -4.29 16.02
CA GLN A 482 74.33 -4.10 16.72
C GLN A 482 74.66 -4.98 17.94
N ILE A 483 75.49 -5.99 17.66
CA ILE A 483 76.44 -6.56 18.60
C ILE A 483 77.68 -5.65 18.60
N SER A 484 78.00 -5.05 19.75
CA SER A 484 79.34 -4.55 20.10
C SER A 484 79.66 -4.96 21.53
#